data_AF-A0A7K2FQX9-F1
#
_entry.id   AF-A0A7K2FQX9-F1
#
_cell.length_a   1.000
_cell.length_b   1.000
_cell.length_c   1.000
_cell.angle_alpha   90.00
_cell.angle_beta   90.00
_cell.angle_gamma   90.00
#
_symmetry.space_group_name_H-M   'P 1'
#
loop_
_entity.id
_entity.type
_entity.pdbx_description
1 polymer ?
#
loop_
_entity_poly.entity_id
_entity_poly.type
_entity_poly.pdbx_seq_one_letter_code
_entity_poly.pdbx_strand_id
1 'polypeptide(L)'
;MRTVKVSAAVVGAVVAAGVVSLAVGRYASGAALKAPAGRPLPTEPRLTVHATQAGRITLTRDLASLRRGTYGLTGHGTHAVVGPVLDSAEHTADTVVRRLERVTHGTLTPGEAVRLTPNVHLGDPRTALGLDFADVEVPGENGLLPAWFVPGQRDTWVIAVHGLGATREQSLNVLRALHALRLPVLALSYRGDPGAPAPPDGINHLGETEWRDVDAAIRWAVGHGAERVVLLGWSTGATMALRAAQHSPLADRVAGLILDSPVLDWESTLRALARARHLPRPLLPL
;
A
#
# COMPACT_ATOMS: atom_id res chain seq x y z
N MET A 1 -54.85 -27.59 -5.97
CA MET A 1 -53.60 -27.55 -6.77
C MET A 1 -53.04 -26.14 -7.05
N ARG A 2 -53.64 -25.04 -6.56
CA ARG A 2 -53.16 -23.65 -6.81
C ARG A 2 -52.17 -23.12 -5.76
N THR A 3 -52.19 -23.64 -4.53
CA THR A 3 -51.36 -23.18 -3.41
C THR A 3 -49.90 -23.62 -3.49
N VAL A 4 -49.62 -24.81 -4.06
CA VAL A 4 -48.25 -25.35 -4.17
C VAL A 4 -47.39 -24.58 -5.19
N LYS A 5 -48.00 -24.00 -6.23
CA LYS A 5 -47.27 -23.24 -7.27
C LYS A 5 -46.80 -21.86 -6.80
N VAL A 6 -47.54 -21.23 -5.88
CA VAL A 6 -47.18 -19.91 -5.33
C VAL A 6 -45.98 -20.03 -4.39
N SER A 7 -45.93 -21.08 -3.56
CA SER A 7 -44.81 -21.34 -2.65
C SER A 7 -43.49 -21.61 -3.39
N ALA A 8 -43.54 -22.39 -4.49
CA ALA A 8 -42.34 -22.66 -5.30
C ALA A 8 -41.80 -21.42 -6.03
N ALA A 9 -42.68 -20.54 -6.51
CA ALA A 9 -42.28 -19.29 -7.17
C ALA A 9 -41.68 -18.28 -6.17
N VAL A 10 -42.25 -18.17 -4.97
CA VAL A 10 -41.73 -17.29 -3.91
C VAL A 10 -40.37 -17.81 -3.38
N VAL A 11 -40.24 -19.12 -3.15
CA VAL A 11 -38.96 -19.73 -2.74
C VAL A 11 -37.91 -19.57 -3.86
N GLY A 12 -38.29 -19.79 -5.12
CA GLY A 12 -37.40 -19.57 -6.27
C GLY A 12 -36.93 -18.12 -6.41
N ALA A 13 -37.82 -17.15 -6.17
CA ALA A 13 -37.47 -15.73 -6.21
C ALA A 13 -36.54 -15.32 -5.05
N VAL A 14 -36.75 -15.85 -3.83
CA VAL A 14 -35.88 -15.60 -2.67
C VAL A 14 -34.50 -16.23 -2.87
N VAL A 15 -34.43 -17.45 -3.39
CA VAL A 15 -33.15 -18.13 -3.71
C VAL A 15 -32.42 -17.42 -4.85
N ALA A 16 -33.12 -17.02 -5.92
CA ALA A 16 -32.53 -16.26 -7.01
C ALA A 16 -32.03 -14.88 -6.56
N ALA A 17 -32.80 -14.16 -5.74
CA ALA A 17 -32.37 -12.90 -5.15
C ALA A 17 -31.16 -13.07 -4.21
N GLY A 18 -31.11 -14.16 -3.44
CA GLY A 18 -29.96 -14.51 -2.59
C GLY A 18 -28.70 -14.83 -3.39
N VAL A 19 -28.82 -15.61 -4.47
CA VAL A 19 -27.70 -15.95 -5.37
C VAL A 19 -27.18 -14.72 -6.12
N VAL A 20 -28.08 -13.86 -6.61
CA VAL A 20 -27.71 -12.60 -7.27
C VAL A 20 -27.03 -11.66 -6.28
N SER A 21 -27.52 -11.55 -5.04
CA SER A 21 -26.91 -10.70 -4.00
C SER A 21 -25.52 -11.21 -3.58
N LEU A 22 -25.34 -12.53 -3.48
CA LEU A 22 -24.03 -13.15 -3.22
C LEU A 22 -23.05 -12.95 -4.39
N ALA A 23 -23.51 -13.10 -5.63
CA ALA A 23 -22.69 -12.86 -6.81
C ALA A 23 -22.28 -11.38 -6.94
N VAL A 24 -23.20 -10.46 -6.68
CA VAL A 24 -22.95 -9.02 -6.63
C VAL A 24 -21.98 -8.67 -5.50
N GLY A 25 -22.20 -9.19 -4.29
CA GLY A 25 -21.32 -8.98 -3.14
C GLY A 25 -19.91 -9.51 -3.39
N ARG A 26 -19.78 -10.70 -3.99
CA ARG A 26 -18.48 -11.26 -4.40
C ARG A 26 -17.81 -10.46 -5.51
N TYR A 27 -18.56 -9.96 -6.48
CA TYR A 27 -18.01 -9.11 -7.54
C TYR A 27 -17.52 -7.77 -6.99
N ALA A 28 -18.33 -7.10 -6.15
CA ALA A 28 -17.98 -5.83 -5.53
C ALA A 28 -16.78 -5.96 -4.57
N SER A 29 -16.80 -7.00 -3.73
CA SER A 29 -15.69 -7.34 -2.82
C SER A 29 -14.43 -7.70 -3.61
N GLY A 30 -14.54 -8.55 -4.63
CA GLY A 30 -13.43 -8.89 -5.52
C GLY A 30 -12.86 -7.68 -6.27
N ALA A 31 -13.69 -6.77 -6.77
CA ALA A 31 -13.25 -5.54 -7.43
C ALA A 31 -12.59 -4.55 -6.45
N ALA A 32 -13.04 -4.50 -5.19
CA ALA A 32 -12.50 -3.62 -4.16
C ALA A 32 -11.20 -4.16 -3.53
N LEU A 33 -11.10 -5.48 -3.34
CA LEU A 33 -10.00 -6.15 -2.63
C LEU A 33 -8.92 -6.70 -3.57
N LYS A 34 -9.18 -6.77 -4.88
CA LYS A 34 -8.10 -6.92 -5.87
C LYS A 34 -7.37 -5.60 -6.00
N ALA A 35 -6.20 -5.54 -5.39
CA ALA A 35 -5.24 -4.46 -5.53
C ALA A 35 -3.93 -5.05 -6.03
N PRO A 36 -3.68 -5.04 -7.36
CA PRO A 36 -2.42 -5.49 -7.90
C PRO A 36 -1.27 -4.68 -7.28
N ALA A 37 -0.20 -5.36 -6.91
CA ALA A 37 0.98 -4.71 -6.37
C ALA A 37 1.57 -3.68 -7.36
N GLY A 38 2.11 -2.58 -6.83
CA GLY A 38 2.63 -1.47 -7.63
C GLY A 38 1.56 -0.65 -8.35
N ARG A 39 0.26 -0.90 -8.08
CA ARG A 39 -0.86 -0.07 -8.53
C ARG A 39 -1.57 0.51 -7.32
N PRO A 40 -1.13 1.69 -6.84
CA PRO A 40 -1.77 2.36 -5.71
C PRO A 40 -3.26 2.55 -5.95
N LEU A 41 -4.03 2.55 -4.86
CA LEU A 41 -5.46 2.80 -4.89
C LEU A 41 -5.75 4.17 -5.56
N PRO A 42 -6.87 4.31 -6.28
CA PRO A 42 -7.21 5.53 -7.01
C PRO A 42 -7.72 6.64 -6.07
N THR A 43 -7.01 6.92 -4.98
CA THR A 43 -7.38 7.92 -3.97
C THR A 43 -6.86 9.32 -4.30
N GLU A 44 -5.85 9.41 -5.17
CA GLU A 44 -5.22 10.67 -5.54
C GLU A 44 -5.87 11.27 -6.81
N PRO A 45 -6.22 12.58 -6.80
CA PRO A 45 -6.82 13.24 -7.95
C PRO A 45 -5.82 13.32 -9.10
N ARG A 46 -6.33 13.29 -10.34
CA ARG A 46 -5.53 13.59 -11.52
C ARG A 46 -5.22 15.09 -11.54
N LEU A 47 -3.95 15.42 -11.59
CA LEU A 47 -3.44 16.78 -11.73
C LEU A 47 -2.89 16.95 -13.15
N THR A 48 -2.94 18.17 -13.68
CA THR A 48 -2.31 18.50 -14.96
C THR A 48 -0.99 19.20 -14.71
N VAL A 49 0.05 18.83 -15.46
CA VAL A 49 1.29 19.61 -15.56
C VAL A 49 1.00 20.84 -16.42
N HIS A 50 1.14 22.04 -15.88
CA HIS A 50 0.97 23.29 -16.65
C HIS A 50 2.28 23.82 -17.21
N ALA A 51 3.36 23.67 -16.44
CA ALA A 51 4.69 24.10 -16.86
C ALA A 51 5.77 23.35 -16.08
N THR A 52 6.94 23.19 -16.70
CA THR A 52 8.16 22.73 -16.06
C THR A 52 9.29 23.71 -16.36
N GLN A 53 10.03 24.07 -15.32
CA GLN A 53 11.16 25.01 -15.38
C GLN A 53 12.30 24.45 -14.53
N ALA A 54 13.48 25.09 -14.58
CA ALA A 54 14.61 24.69 -13.75
C ALA A 54 14.23 24.66 -12.27
N GLY A 55 14.21 23.46 -11.67
CA GLY A 55 13.88 23.24 -10.26
C GLY A 55 12.42 23.51 -9.88
N ARG A 56 11.50 23.69 -10.85
CA ARG A 56 10.09 24.02 -10.58
C ARG A 56 9.12 23.25 -11.48
N ILE A 57 7.97 22.91 -10.93
CA ILE A 57 6.83 22.38 -11.67
C ILE A 57 5.56 23.10 -11.24
N THR A 58 4.77 23.49 -12.24
CA THR A 58 3.45 24.09 -12.06
C THR A 58 2.39 23.02 -12.30
N LEU A 59 1.55 22.77 -11.30
CA LEU A 59 0.47 21.79 -11.33
C LEU A 59 -0.88 22.47 -11.19
N THR A 60 -1.96 21.78 -11.61
CA THR A 60 -3.32 22.18 -11.26
C THR A 60 -3.44 22.37 -9.75
N ARG A 61 -3.98 23.51 -9.33
CA ARG A 61 -4.28 23.75 -7.91
C ARG A 61 -5.39 22.80 -7.47
N ASP A 62 -5.06 22.00 -6.47
CA ASP A 62 -5.95 21.07 -5.81
C ASP A 62 -5.47 20.92 -4.36
N LEU A 63 -6.34 20.45 -3.46
CA LEU A 63 -5.93 20.16 -2.08
C LEU A 63 -4.73 19.21 -2.02
N ALA A 64 -4.67 18.22 -2.92
CA ALA A 64 -3.56 17.29 -3.03
C ALA A 64 -2.24 18.00 -3.40
N SER A 65 -2.27 18.87 -4.40
CA SER A 65 -1.08 19.60 -4.90
C SER A 65 -0.64 20.75 -3.99
N LEU A 66 -1.48 21.16 -3.03
CA LEU A 66 -1.15 22.11 -1.97
C LEU A 66 -0.53 21.46 -0.72
N ARG A 67 -0.57 20.12 -0.59
CA ARG A 67 -0.03 19.43 0.60
C ARG A 67 1.45 19.76 0.82
N ARG A 68 1.82 20.10 2.04
CA ARG A 68 3.21 20.38 2.42
C ARG A 68 4.04 19.11 2.42
N GLY A 69 5.31 19.20 2.03
CA GLY A 69 6.25 18.09 2.07
C GLY A 69 6.77 17.67 0.69
N THR A 70 7.40 16.51 0.67
CA THR A 70 8.04 15.92 -0.50
C THR A 70 7.28 14.68 -0.92
N TYR A 71 6.98 14.57 -2.21
CA TYR A 71 6.15 13.51 -2.76
C TYR A 71 6.77 12.99 -4.06
N GLY A 72 6.52 11.72 -4.38
CA GLY A 72 6.66 11.26 -5.74
C GLY A 72 5.54 11.85 -6.62
N LEU A 73 5.82 12.02 -7.89
CA LEU A 73 4.87 12.44 -8.92
C LEU A 73 4.94 11.41 -10.05
N THR A 74 3.83 10.72 -10.33
CA THR A 74 3.78 9.66 -11.33
C THR A 74 2.77 9.97 -12.43
N GLY A 75 3.15 9.68 -13.67
CA GLY A 75 2.38 9.92 -14.89
C GLY A 75 2.49 8.76 -15.87
N HIS A 76 2.26 9.01 -17.15
CA HIS A 76 2.36 7.95 -18.16
C HIS A 76 3.83 7.66 -18.48
N GLY A 77 4.42 6.66 -17.83
CA GLY A 77 5.83 6.31 -18.02
C GLY A 77 6.82 7.27 -17.35
N THR A 78 6.31 8.20 -16.53
CA THR A 78 7.12 9.22 -15.86
C THR A 78 7.05 9.06 -14.34
N HIS A 79 8.20 9.30 -13.70
CA HIS A 79 8.29 9.51 -12.26
C HIS A 79 9.25 10.67 -11.95
N ALA A 80 8.85 11.53 -11.02
CA ALA A 80 9.66 12.61 -10.48
C ALA A 80 9.44 12.77 -8.98
N VAL A 81 10.28 13.58 -8.34
CA VAL A 81 10.12 14.00 -6.94
C VAL A 81 9.88 15.49 -6.89
N VAL A 82 8.79 15.86 -6.22
CA VAL A 82 8.40 17.25 -6.00
C VAL A 82 8.50 17.58 -4.52
N GLY A 83 9.16 18.68 -4.21
CA GLY A 83 9.34 19.20 -2.86
C GLY A 83 8.20 20.14 -2.44
N PRO A 84 8.45 21.10 -1.53
CA PRO A 84 7.43 21.98 -0.98
C PRO A 84 6.82 22.91 -2.05
N VAL A 85 5.64 23.45 -1.71
CA VAL A 85 5.02 24.56 -2.44
C VAL A 85 5.91 25.79 -2.35
N LEU A 86 6.04 26.53 -3.46
CA LEU A 86 6.81 27.75 -3.55
C LEU A 86 5.86 28.95 -3.52
N ASP A 87 5.51 29.41 -2.31
CA ASP A 87 4.50 30.46 -2.11
C ASP A 87 4.85 31.81 -2.75
N SER A 88 6.14 32.07 -3.00
CA SER A 88 6.61 33.29 -3.66
C SER A 88 6.70 33.21 -5.19
N ALA A 89 6.42 32.05 -5.79
CA ALA A 89 6.45 31.89 -7.23
C ALA A 89 5.17 32.47 -7.86
N GLU A 90 5.32 33.25 -8.94
CA GLU A 90 4.18 33.72 -9.72
C GLU A 90 3.40 32.55 -10.32
N HIS A 91 2.08 32.57 -10.14
CA HIS A 91 1.17 31.57 -10.67
C HIS A 91 -0.25 32.12 -10.79
N THR A 92 -1.09 31.46 -11.57
CA THR A 92 -2.52 31.81 -11.68
C THR A 92 -3.30 31.31 -10.45
N ALA A 93 -4.54 31.76 -10.29
CA ALA A 93 -5.41 31.28 -9.22
C ALA A 93 -5.60 29.74 -9.26
N ASP A 94 -5.57 29.15 -10.46
CA ASP A 94 -5.88 27.74 -10.70
C ASP A 94 -4.65 26.83 -10.70
N THR A 95 -3.48 27.37 -10.35
CA THR A 95 -2.22 26.64 -10.34
C THR A 95 -1.48 26.74 -9.01
N VAL A 96 -0.58 25.79 -8.79
CA VAL A 96 0.38 25.77 -7.69
C VAL A 96 1.76 25.44 -8.24
N VAL A 97 2.78 26.16 -7.76
CA VAL A 97 4.17 25.90 -8.11
C VAL A 97 4.83 25.14 -6.97
N ARG A 98 5.48 24.02 -7.30
CA ARG A 98 6.28 23.23 -6.36
C ARG A 98 7.73 23.18 -6.81
N ARG A 99 8.63 22.95 -5.87
CA ARG A 99 10.02 22.57 -6.19
C ARG A 99 10.02 21.24 -6.93
N LEU A 100 10.70 21.18 -8.07
CA LEU A 100 11.01 19.93 -8.76
C LEU A 100 12.42 19.50 -8.32
N GLU A 101 12.50 18.49 -7.47
CA GLU A 101 13.78 18.03 -6.91
C GLU A 101 14.57 17.21 -7.93
N ARG A 102 13.89 16.28 -8.61
CA ARG A 102 14.49 15.45 -9.65
C ARG A 102 13.42 14.76 -10.50
N VAL A 103 13.76 14.42 -11.73
CA VAL A 103 13.02 13.47 -12.55
C VAL A 103 13.76 12.14 -12.48
N THR A 104 13.10 11.08 -12.02
CA THR A 104 13.71 9.72 -11.96
C THR A 104 13.79 9.11 -13.35
N HIS A 105 12.68 9.15 -14.09
CA HIS A 105 12.58 8.68 -15.47
C HIS A 105 11.38 9.33 -16.16
N GLY A 106 11.36 9.31 -17.49
CA GLY A 106 10.34 9.95 -18.30
C GLY A 106 10.51 11.47 -18.39
N THR A 107 9.47 12.14 -18.88
CA THR A 107 9.43 13.59 -19.06
C THR A 107 8.14 14.15 -18.50
N LEU A 108 8.16 15.40 -18.00
CA LEU A 108 6.99 16.10 -17.47
C LEU A 108 6.61 17.19 -18.46
N THR A 109 5.68 16.87 -19.35
CA THR A 109 5.28 17.77 -20.45
C THR A 109 4.00 18.52 -20.07
N PRO A 110 3.87 19.82 -20.40
CA PRO A 110 2.61 20.53 -20.24
C PRO A 110 1.42 19.78 -20.87
N GLY A 111 0.31 19.72 -20.15
CA GLY A 111 -0.90 18.96 -20.50
C GLY A 111 -0.92 17.52 -19.99
N GLU A 112 0.21 16.97 -19.52
CA GLU A 112 0.26 15.60 -19.01
C GLU A 112 -0.54 15.44 -17.70
N ALA A 113 -1.27 14.32 -17.59
CA ALA A 113 -1.97 13.94 -16.37
C ALA A 113 -1.06 13.15 -15.43
N VAL A 114 -0.85 13.68 -14.24
CA VAL A 114 0.01 13.12 -13.18
C VAL A 114 -0.77 12.95 -11.87
N ARG A 115 -0.24 12.16 -10.94
CA ARG A 115 -0.75 11.99 -9.58
C ARG A 115 0.41 12.04 -8.59
N LEU A 116 0.15 12.57 -7.39
CA LEU A 116 1.08 12.42 -6.29
C LEU A 116 1.08 10.96 -5.80
N THR A 117 2.23 10.51 -5.32
CA THR A 117 2.41 9.16 -4.77
C THR A 117 3.33 9.20 -3.55
N PRO A 118 3.11 8.35 -2.53
CA PRO A 118 4.03 8.24 -1.40
C PRO A 118 5.40 7.67 -1.81
N ASN A 119 5.53 6.99 -2.95
CA ASN A 119 6.82 6.45 -3.41
C ASN A 119 7.73 7.59 -3.89
N VAL A 120 8.54 8.17 -3.00
CA VAL A 120 9.56 9.17 -3.37
C VAL A 120 10.77 8.50 -4.04
N HIS A 121 11.06 7.28 -3.61
CA HIS A 121 12.13 6.42 -4.11
C HIS A 121 11.53 5.25 -4.88
N LEU A 122 12.23 4.83 -5.94
CA LEU A 122 11.89 3.68 -6.78
C LEU A 122 13.13 2.80 -6.95
N GLY A 123 12.93 1.50 -7.20
CA GLY A 123 14.03 0.54 -7.31
C GLY A 123 14.29 -0.19 -5.99
N ASP A 124 15.56 -0.47 -5.71
CA ASP A 124 15.97 -1.23 -4.52
C ASP A 124 16.81 -0.37 -3.55
N PRO A 125 17.16 -0.87 -2.35
CA PRO A 125 17.95 -0.09 -1.39
C PRO A 125 19.30 0.41 -1.94
N ARG A 126 19.95 -0.33 -2.83
CA ARG A 126 21.24 0.08 -3.43
C ARG A 126 21.03 1.15 -4.49
N THR A 127 20.17 0.91 -5.47
CA THR A 127 19.96 1.83 -6.59
C THR A 127 19.25 3.11 -6.17
N ALA A 128 18.30 3.03 -5.24
CA ALA A 128 17.53 4.17 -4.78
C ALA A 128 18.24 4.98 -3.69
N LEU A 129 19.00 4.31 -2.80
CA LEU A 129 19.51 4.93 -1.57
C LEU A 129 21.03 4.80 -1.37
N GLY A 130 21.72 3.96 -2.15
CA GLY A 130 23.13 3.64 -1.98
C GLY A 130 23.41 2.74 -0.77
N LEU A 131 22.41 1.97 -0.33
CA LEU A 131 22.53 1.08 0.83
C LEU A 131 22.82 -0.35 0.39
N ASP A 132 23.72 -1.02 1.12
CA ASP A 132 23.89 -2.45 0.96
C ASP A 132 22.68 -3.21 1.51
N PHE A 133 22.29 -4.26 0.81
CA PHE A 133 21.18 -5.11 1.18
C PHE A 133 21.36 -6.50 0.55
N ALA A 134 20.63 -7.47 1.09
CA ALA A 134 20.45 -8.79 0.49
C ALA A 134 18.99 -9.00 0.10
N ASP A 135 18.74 -9.56 -1.08
CA ASP A 135 17.46 -10.20 -1.39
C ASP A 135 17.42 -11.56 -0.68
N VAL A 136 16.42 -11.75 0.18
CA VAL A 136 16.23 -12.97 0.97
C VAL A 136 14.83 -13.53 0.77
N GLU A 137 14.67 -14.81 1.06
CA GLU A 137 13.39 -15.50 1.00
C GLU A 137 12.98 -15.93 2.41
N VAL A 138 11.83 -15.41 2.85
CA VAL A 138 11.22 -15.73 4.14
C VAL A 138 10.24 -16.89 3.94
N PRO A 139 10.40 -18.05 4.60
CA PRO A 139 9.46 -19.16 4.48
C PRO A 139 8.09 -18.82 5.10
N GLY A 140 7.11 -18.53 4.24
CA GLY A 140 5.72 -18.28 4.61
C GLY A 140 4.84 -19.52 4.56
N GLU A 141 3.60 -19.38 5.04
CA GLU A 141 2.58 -20.44 5.05
C GLU A 141 2.30 -21.01 3.65
N ASN A 142 2.27 -20.13 2.64
CA ASN A 142 1.88 -20.47 1.27
C ASN A 142 3.06 -20.51 0.28
N GLY A 143 4.30 -20.43 0.79
CA GLY A 143 5.51 -20.39 -0.02
C GLY A 143 6.50 -19.31 0.42
N LEU A 144 7.55 -19.12 -0.38
CA LEU A 144 8.62 -18.18 -0.10
C LEU A 144 8.17 -16.74 -0.32
N LEU A 145 8.43 -15.89 0.66
CA LEU A 145 8.09 -14.47 0.68
C LEU A 145 9.37 -13.66 0.44
N PRO A 146 9.52 -13.01 -0.72
CA PRO A 146 10.70 -12.18 -0.98
C PRO A 146 10.79 -11.01 0.00
N ALA A 147 12.00 -10.68 0.45
CA ALA A 147 12.24 -9.52 1.29
C ALA A 147 13.60 -8.90 1.01
N TRP A 148 13.73 -7.62 1.31
CA TRP A 148 15.04 -6.98 1.41
C TRP A 148 15.51 -7.00 2.85
N PHE A 149 16.70 -7.54 3.08
CA PHE A 149 17.40 -7.41 4.35
C PHE A 149 18.50 -6.36 4.24
N VAL A 150 18.34 -5.25 4.96
CA VAL A 150 19.37 -4.22 5.13
C VAL A 150 20.07 -4.48 6.47
N PRO A 151 21.39 -4.74 6.48
CA PRO A 151 22.10 -5.07 7.70
C PRO A 151 22.21 -3.87 8.65
N GLY A 152 22.33 -4.17 9.94
CA GLY A 152 22.59 -3.20 11.01
C GLY A 152 23.35 -3.87 12.16
N GLN A 153 23.74 -3.09 13.15
CA GLN A 153 24.57 -3.58 14.28
C GLN A 153 23.76 -3.85 15.54
N ARG A 154 22.46 -3.54 15.55
CA ARG A 154 21.59 -3.76 16.71
C ARG A 154 20.96 -5.15 16.69
N ASP A 155 20.70 -5.64 17.89
CA ASP A 155 19.93 -6.86 18.17
C ASP A 155 18.42 -6.71 17.89
N THR A 156 17.94 -5.46 17.86
CA THR A 156 16.55 -5.10 17.60
C THR A 156 16.37 -4.78 16.12
N TRP A 157 15.57 -5.61 15.45
CA TRP A 157 15.31 -5.48 14.02
C TRP A 157 14.00 -4.76 13.75
N VAL A 158 13.90 -4.08 12.62
CA VAL A 158 12.64 -3.50 12.13
C VAL A 158 12.09 -4.38 11.02
N ILE A 159 10.84 -4.82 11.14
CA ILE A 159 10.12 -5.49 10.06
C ILE A 159 9.18 -4.45 9.44
N ALA A 160 9.46 -4.06 8.19
CA ALA A 160 8.70 -3.06 7.47
C ALA A 160 7.66 -3.73 6.56
N VAL A 161 6.39 -3.38 6.74
CA VAL A 161 5.24 -4.02 6.09
C VAL A 161 4.40 -2.96 5.37
N HIS A 162 4.42 -2.98 4.04
CA HIS A 162 3.73 -1.98 3.23
C HIS A 162 2.20 -2.14 3.22
N GLY A 163 1.53 -1.13 2.68
CA GLY A 163 0.08 -1.12 2.52
C GLY A 163 -0.39 -1.82 1.24
N LEU A 164 -1.71 -1.98 1.15
CA LEU A 164 -2.41 -2.56 0.01
C LEU A 164 -2.10 -1.82 -1.30
N GLY A 165 -1.71 -2.56 -2.34
CA GLY A 165 -1.39 -2.02 -3.68
C GLY A 165 -0.03 -1.29 -3.76
N ALA A 166 0.66 -1.11 -2.64
CA ALA A 166 2.06 -0.72 -2.60
C ALA A 166 2.97 -1.97 -2.78
N THR A 167 4.26 -1.78 -2.57
CA THR A 167 5.27 -2.85 -2.54
C THR A 167 6.27 -2.54 -1.42
N ARG A 168 7.23 -3.45 -1.18
CA ARG A 168 8.35 -3.22 -0.26
C ARG A 168 9.17 -1.95 -0.55
N GLU A 169 9.04 -1.36 -1.74
CA GLU A 169 9.57 -0.02 -2.07
C GLU A 169 9.05 1.09 -1.13
N GLN A 170 7.86 0.95 -0.55
CA GLN A 170 7.32 1.94 0.39
C GLN A 170 8.26 2.18 1.58
N SER A 171 9.02 1.15 1.97
CA SER A 171 10.00 1.24 3.06
C SER A 171 11.20 2.15 2.73
N LEU A 172 11.51 2.39 1.44
CA LEU A 172 12.67 3.19 1.02
C LEU A 172 12.63 4.62 1.58
N ASN A 173 11.42 5.16 1.80
CA ASN A 173 11.24 6.50 2.37
C ASN A 173 11.83 6.67 3.78
N VAL A 174 11.90 5.58 4.55
CA VAL A 174 12.39 5.60 5.94
C VAL A 174 13.70 4.82 6.12
N LEU A 175 14.10 4.03 5.12
CA LEU A 175 15.20 3.09 5.22
C LEU A 175 16.55 3.77 5.52
N ARG A 176 16.81 4.96 4.96
CA ARG A 176 18.01 5.75 5.31
C ARG A 176 18.04 6.15 6.77
N ALA A 177 16.91 6.57 7.34
CA ALA A 177 16.84 6.97 8.74
C ALA A 177 17.04 5.76 9.67
N LEU A 178 16.41 4.62 9.36
CA LEU A 178 16.58 3.37 10.12
C LEU A 178 18.02 2.85 10.04
N HIS A 179 18.64 2.90 8.85
CA HIS A 179 20.03 2.55 8.64
C HIS A 179 21.00 3.46 9.40
N ALA A 180 20.74 4.78 9.45
CA ALA A 180 21.54 5.72 10.26
C ALA A 180 21.47 5.40 11.77
N LEU A 181 20.36 4.80 12.22
CA LEU A 181 20.21 4.28 13.58
C LEU A 181 20.87 2.90 13.77
N ARG A 182 21.49 2.33 12.73
CA ARG A 182 22.11 0.99 12.72
C ARG A 182 21.14 -0.14 13.08
N LEU A 183 19.85 0.07 12.82
CA LEU A 183 18.82 -0.97 12.97
C LEU A 183 18.85 -1.86 11.72
N PRO A 184 18.97 -3.20 11.87
CA PRO A 184 18.68 -4.11 10.77
C PRO A 184 17.23 -3.97 10.34
N VAL A 185 16.96 -4.00 9.03
CA VAL A 185 15.60 -3.85 8.49
C VAL A 185 15.29 -5.01 7.55
N LEU A 186 14.14 -5.66 7.77
CA LEU A 186 13.55 -6.63 6.88
C LEU A 186 12.31 -5.99 6.22
N ALA A 187 12.44 -5.55 4.97
CA ALA A 187 11.33 -5.02 4.19
C ALA A 187 10.64 -6.15 3.43
N LEU A 188 9.49 -6.57 3.94
CA LEU A 188 8.76 -7.76 3.53
C LEU A 188 7.89 -7.49 2.30
N SER A 189 7.94 -8.37 1.30
CA SER A 189 6.81 -8.62 0.39
C SER A 189 5.98 -9.78 0.94
N TYR A 190 4.66 -9.68 0.82
CA TYR A 190 3.72 -10.68 1.33
C TYR A 190 2.82 -11.23 0.22
N ARG A 191 1.96 -12.19 0.55
CA ARG A 191 1.09 -12.85 -0.44
C ARG A 191 0.36 -11.85 -1.35
N GLY A 192 0.44 -12.05 -2.66
CA GLY A 192 -0.11 -11.14 -3.68
C GLY A 192 0.88 -10.14 -4.28
N ASP A 193 2.10 -10.03 -3.74
CA ASP A 193 3.16 -9.19 -4.29
C ASP A 193 3.98 -9.85 -5.40
N PRO A 194 4.79 -9.08 -6.16
CA PRO A 194 5.66 -9.64 -7.19
C PRO A 194 6.67 -10.60 -6.56
N GLY A 195 6.70 -11.83 -7.07
CA GLY A 195 7.57 -12.90 -6.57
C GLY A 195 7.05 -13.63 -5.33
N ALA A 196 5.97 -13.17 -4.70
CA ALA A 196 5.32 -13.88 -3.61
C ALA A 196 4.17 -14.77 -4.12
N PRO A 197 3.77 -15.81 -3.37
CA PRO A 197 2.59 -16.61 -3.69
C PRO A 197 1.32 -15.76 -3.78
N ALA A 198 0.39 -16.16 -4.65
CA ALA A 198 -0.93 -15.54 -4.68
C ALA A 198 -1.73 -15.87 -3.41
N PRO A 199 -2.66 -14.99 -2.99
CA PRO A 199 -3.62 -15.34 -1.94
C PRO A 199 -4.43 -16.59 -2.36
N PRO A 200 -4.72 -17.54 -1.45
CA PRO A 200 -5.38 -18.81 -1.79
C PRO A 200 -6.73 -18.67 -2.52
N ASP A 201 -7.48 -17.61 -2.22
CA ASP A 201 -8.78 -17.29 -2.82
C ASP A 201 -8.71 -16.10 -3.80
N GLY A 202 -7.50 -15.60 -4.08
CA GLY A 202 -7.22 -14.54 -5.05
C GLY A 202 -7.67 -13.13 -4.62
N ILE A 203 -7.95 -12.90 -3.33
CA ILE A 203 -8.30 -11.57 -2.78
C ILE A 203 -7.45 -11.23 -1.54
N ASN A 204 -7.36 -9.94 -1.22
CA ASN A 204 -6.73 -9.47 0.01
C ASN A 204 -7.76 -9.36 1.13
N HIS A 205 -7.42 -9.76 2.35
CA HIS A 205 -8.29 -9.73 3.52
C HIS A 205 -7.99 -8.56 4.48
N LEU A 206 -7.36 -7.50 3.97
CA LEU A 206 -7.04 -6.28 4.73
C LEU A 206 -6.25 -6.57 6.03
N GLY A 207 -5.45 -7.63 6.04
CA GLY A 207 -4.62 -8.03 7.17
C GLY A 207 -5.19 -9.14 8.05
N GLU A 208 -6.44 -9.56 7.85
CA GLU A 208 -7.09 -10.64 8.61
C GLU A 208 -6.35 -11.98 8.47
N THR A 209 -5.88 -12.30 7.26
CA THR A 209 -5.14 -13.54 7.01
C THR A 209 -3.67 -13.29 6.74
N GLU A 210 -3.36 -12.15 6.10
CA GLU A 210 -2.02 -11.79 5.66
C GLU A 210 -1.05 -11.57 6.83
N TRP A 211 -1.53 -11.30 8.06
CA TRP A 211 -0.64 -11.15 9.22
C TRP A 211 0.25 -12.37 9.49
N ARG A 212 -0.14 -13.57 9.01
CA ARG A 212 0.68 -14.79 9.08
C ARG A 212 2.00 -14.67 8.30
N ASP A 213 2.04 -13.81 7.28
CA ASP A 213 3.27 -13.50 6.53
C ASP A 213 4.20 -12.61 7.38
N VAL A 214 3.64 -11.71 8.20
CA VAL A 214 4.41 -10.94 9.19
C VAL A 214 4.93 -11.86 10.28
N ASP A 215 4.12 -12.81 10.77
CA ASP A 215 4.59 -13.83 11.72
C ASP A 215 5.74 -14.68 11.17
N ALA A 216 5.69 -15.05 9.88
CA ALA A 216 6.81 -15.71 9.20
C ALA A 216 8.07 -14.82 9.16
N ALA A 217 7.92 -13.52 8.91
CA ALA A 217 9.02 -12.56 8.95
C ALA A 217 9.62 -12.39 10.35
N ILE A 218 8.79 -12.41 11.41
CA ILE A 218 9.25 -12.41 12.81
C ILE A 218 10.07 -13.67 13.09
N ARG A 219 9.54 -14.85 12.73
CA ARG A 219 10.25 -16.14 12.87
C ARG A 219 11.59 -16.13 12.14
N TRP A 220 11.62 -15.61 10.91
CA TRP A 220 12.83 -15.50 10.13
C TRP A 220 13.84 -14.55 10.79
N ALA A 221 13.44 -13.34 11.17
CA ALA A 221 14.33 -12.39 11.82
C ALA A 221 14.94 -12.96 13.12
N VAL A 222 14.11 -13.59 13.97
CA VAL A 222 14.59 -14.23 15.20
C VAL A 222 15.55 -15.38 14.91
N GLY A 223 15.25 -16.22 13.92
CA GLY A 223 16.14 -17.30 13.46
C GLY A 223 17.47 -16.81 12.88
N HIS A 224 17.56 -15.53 12.51
CA HIS A 224 18.75 -14.89 11.96
C HIS A 224 19.39 -13.88 12.94
N GLY A 225 19.06 -13.96 14.23
CA GLY A 225 19.76 -13.24 15.30
C GLY A 225 19.04 -12.01 15.84
N ALA A 226 17.80 -11.72 15.45
CA ALA A 226 17.01 -10.67 16.09
C ALA A 226 16.62 -11.07 17.53
N GLU A 227 17.07 -10.34 18.54
CA GLU A 227 16.61 -10.52 19.92
C GLU A 227 15.21 -9.94 20.12
N ARG A 228 14.93 -8.82 19.47
CA ARG A 228 13.65 -8.11 19.51
C ARG A 228 13.28 -7.64 18.10
N VAL A 229 11.99 -7.44 17.87
CA VAL A 229 11.49 -6.85 16.62
C VAL A 229 10.60 -5.65 16.90
N VAL A 230 10.71 -4.63 16.05
CA VAL A 230 9.74 -3.54 15.95
C VAL A 230 8.99 -3.72 14.64
N LEU A 231 7.66 -3.76 14.70
CA LEU A 231 6.83 -3.88 13.50
C LEU A 231 6.44 -2.48 13.03
N LEU A 232 6.91 -2.11 11.84
CA LEU A 232 6.58 -0.86 11.17
C LEU A 232 5.62 -1.16 10.02
N GLY A 233 4.39 -0.69 10.13
CA GLY A 233 3.37 -0.96 9.12
C GLY A 233 2.70 0.30 8.59
N TRP A 234 2.28 0.24 7.33
CA TRP A 234 1.40 1.24 6.69
C TRP A 234 0.08 0.61 6.28
N SER A 235 -1.04 1.28 6.54
CA SER A 235 -2.38 0.84 6.12
C SER A 235 -2.67 -0.61 6.51
N THR A 236 -2.93 -1.52 5.56
CA THR A 236 -3.12 -2.95 5.82
C THR A 236 -1.90 -3.59 6.48
N GLY A 237 -0.67 -3.16 6.16
CA GLY A 237 0.54 -3.62 6.82
C GLY A 237 0.59 -3.24 8.31
N ALA A 238 0.02 -2.08 8.69
CA ALA A 238 -0.13 -1.70 10.10
C ALA A 238 -1.17 -2.59 10.81
N THR A 239 -2.26 -2.95 10.14
CA THR A 239 -3.24 -3.93 10.65
C THR A 239 -2.61 -5.31 10.83
N MET A 240 -1.78 -5.74 9.89
CA MET A 240 -1.03 -6.99 9.97
C MET A 240 -0.05 -6.98 11.15
N ALA A 241 0.65 -5.87 11.38
CA ALA A 241 1.55 -5.69 12.53
C ALA A 241 0.80 -5.81 13.87
N LEU A 242 -0.37 -5.16 14.00
CA LEU A 242 -1.24 -5.27 15.18
C LEU A 242 -1.66 -6.73 15.43
N ARG A 243 -2.13 -7.42 14.39
CA ARG A 243 -2.58 -8.81 14.49
C ARG A 243 -1.44 -9.75 14.83
N ALA A 244 -0.27 -9.56 14.23
CA ALA A 244 0.91 -10.35 14.58
C ALA A 244 1.30 -10.13 16.05
N ALA A 245 1.28 -8.90 16.57
CA ALA A 245 1.55 -8.64 17.98
C ALA A 245 0.51 -9.27 18.93
N GLN A 246 -0.72 -9.50 18.47
CA GLN A 246 -1.78 -10.14 19.26
C GLN A 246 -1.79 -11.67 19.16
N HIS A 247 -1.43 -12.24 18.00
CA HIS A 247 -1.69 -13.65 17.68
C HIS A 247 -0.43 -14.46 17.40
N SER A 248 0.72 -13.83 17.18
CA SER A 248 1.99 -14.55 16.95
C SER A 248 2.40 -15.33 18.20
N PRO A 249 2.85 -16.59 18.06
CA PRO A 249 3.54 -17.30 19.14
C PRO A 249 4.85 -16.60 19.59
N LEU A 250 5.37 -15.67 18.79
CA LEU A 250 6.54 -14.84 19.09
C LEU A 250 6.15 -13.41 19.49
N ALA A 251 4.92 -13.16 19.94
CA ALA A 251 4.48 -11.84 20.40
C ALA A 251 5.41 -11.23 21.46
N ASP A 252 5.98 -12.05 22.36
CA ASP A 252 6.94 -11.60 23.38
C ASP A 252 8.26 -11.03 22.79
N ARG A 253 8.56 -11.33 21.51
CA ARG A 253 9.71 -10.75 20.79
C ARG A 253 9.40 -9.37 20.22
N VAL A 254 8.13 -8.98 20.12
CA VAL A 254 7.70 -7.66 19.61
C VAL A 254 7.93 -6.62 20.70
N ALA A 255 8.95 -5.78 20.52
CA ALA A 255 9.31 -4.71 21.46
C ALA A 255 8.58 -3.38 21.19
N GLY A 256 7.99 -3.22 20.00
CA GLY A 256 7.28 -2.00 19.65
C GLY A 256 6.52 -2.09 18.33
N LEU A 257 5.57 -1.18 18.18
CA LEU A 257 4.74 -1.02 16.99
C LEU A 257 4.83 0.42 16.48
N ILE A 258 5.00 0.60 15.18
CA ILE A 258 4.85 1.88 14.49
C ILE A 258 3.76 1.69 13.44
N LEU A 259 2.62 2.33 13.69
CA LEU A 259 1.38 2.09 12.94
C LEU A 259 0.98 3.36 12.20
N ASP A 260 1.25 3.40 10.90
CA ASP A 260 0.81 4.50 10.05
C ASP A 260 -0.54 4.15 9.40
N SER A 261 -1.57 4.87 9.82
CA SER A 261 -2.92 4.80 9.23
C SER A 261 -3.53 3.38 9.20
N PRO A 262 -3.54 2.62 10.32
CA PRO A 262 -4.02 1.24 10.33
C PRO A 262 -5.50 1.13 9.95
N VAL A 263 -5.83 0.05 9.24
CA VAL A 263 -7.22 -0.34 8.99
C VAL A 263 -7.76 -1.03 10.25
N LEU A 264 -8.50 -0.30 11.07
CA LEU A 264 -9.11 -0.81 12.30
C LEU A 264 -10.58 -1.23 12.13
N ASP A 265 -11.26 -0.68 11.11
CA ASP A 265 -12.61 -1.03 10.72
C ASP A 265 -12.62 -1.43 9.23
N TRP A 266 -12.73 -2.73 8.99
CA TRP A 266 -12.69 -3.30 7.65
C TRP A 266 -13.94 -2.94 6.84
N GLU A 267 -15.11 -2.85 7.48
CA GLU A 267 -16.37 -2.54 6.79
C GLU A 267 -16.34 -1.11 6.26
N SER A 268 -15.94 -0.16 7.11
CA SER A 268 -15.81 1.24 6.72
C SER A 268 -14.75 1.42 5.64
N THR A 269 -13.66 0.65 5.70
CA THR A 269 -12.62 0.64 4.66
C THR A 269 -13.15 0.08 3.34
N LEU A 270 -13.88 -1.03 3.36
CA LEU A 270 -14.45 -1.62 2.15
C LEU A 270 -15.47 -0.68 1.50
N ARG A 271 -16.32 -0.03 2.29
CA ARG A 271 -17.25 1.01 1.82
C ARG A 271 -16.50 2.19 1.20
N ALA A 272 -15.40 2.63 1.80
CA ALA A 272 -14.55 3.71 1.25
C ALA A 272 -13.90 3.30 -0.08
N LEU A 273 -13.32 2.10 -0.16
CA LEU A 273 -12.71 1.56 -1.38
C LEU A 273 -13.72 1.40 -2.51
N ALA A 274 -14.92 0.92 -2.19
CA ALA A 274 -16.00 0.74 -3.14
C ALA A 274 -16.47 2.10 -3.71
N ARG A 275 -16.58 3.13 -2.86
CA ARG A 275 -16.85 4.51 -3.30
C ARG A 275 -15.72 5.09 -4.17
N ALA A 276 -14.46 4.89 -3.78
CA ALA A 276 -13.30 5.37 -4.53
C ALA A 276 -13.18 4.72 -5.91
N ARG A 277 -13.68 3.49 -6.07
CA ARG A 277 -13.78 2.80 -7.36
C ARG A 277 -15.07 3.11 -8.14
N HIS A 278 -15.85 4.08 -7.68
CA HIS A 278 -17.13 4.47 -8.28
C HIS A 278 -18.12 3.30 -8.45
N LEU A 279 -18.10 2.33 -7.52
CA LEU A 279 -19.10 1.26 -7.54
C LEU A 279 -20.50 1.84 -7.28
N PRO A 280 -21.53 1.45 -8.08
CA PRO A 280 -22.90 1.88 -7.88
C PRO A 280 -23.38 1.60 -6.45
N ARG A 281 -24.14 2.53 -5.86
CA ARG A 281 -24.67 2.41 -4.48
C ARG A 281 -25.31 1.06 -4.14
N PRO A 282 -26.09 0.41 -5.03
CA PRO A 282 -26.67 -0.91 -4.75
C PRO A 282 -25.64 -2.05 -4.60
N LEU A 283 -24.39 -1.85 -5.06
CA LEU A 283 -23.31 -2.83 -4.98
C LEU A 283 -22.34 -2.54 -3.82
N LEU A 284 -22.60 -1.49 -3.03
CA LEU A 284 -21.79 -1.23 -1.84
C LEU A 284 -22.10 -2.30 -0.79
N PRO A 285 -21.08 -2.95 -0.20
CA PRO A 285 -21.30 -3.86 0.91
C PRO A 285 -21.92 -3.08 2.08
N LEU A 286 -22.98 -3.66 2.67
CA LEU A 286 -23.68 -3.11 3.83
C LEU A 286 -22.72 -2.99 5.00
#